data_AF-A0A8I1FQ29-F1
#
_entry.id   AF-A0A8I1FQ29-F1
#
_cell.length_a   1.000
_cell.length_b   1.000
_cell.length_c   1.000
_cell.angle_alpha   90.00
_cell.angle_beta   90.00
_cell.angle_gamma   90.00
#
_symmetry.space_group_name_H-M   'P 1'
#
loop_
_entity.id
_entity.type
_entity.pdbx_description
1 polymer ?
#
loop_
_entity_poly.entity_id
_entity_poly.type
_entity_poly.pdbx_seq_one_letter_code
_entity_poly.pdbx_strand_id
1 'polypeptide(L)'
;MGVAFGQFEPTTGYPAIQNECRTNHFNQSGLALSVKTEAGLVIPSMGVAILDYAEELLPDCIEISILGIPTAFYEEFFPAHVIKYAHQLAR
;
A
#
# COMPACT_ATOMS: atom_id res chain seq x y z
N MET A 1 2.67 9.29 11.97
CA MET A 1 2.49 7.92 11.43
C MET A 1 2.78 7.97 9.94
N GLY A 2 3.44 6.95 9.41
CA GLY A 2 3.91 6.91 8.03
C GLY A 2 2.86 6.38 7.05
N VAL A 3 3.07 6.72 5.78
CA VAL A 3 2.30 6.20 4.64
C VAL A 3 3.29 5.72 3.59
N ALA A 4 3.07 4.52 3.06
CA ALA A 4 3.84 3.98 1.95
C ALA A 4 2.88 3.54 0.84
N PHE A 5 3.26 3.77 -0.42
CA PHE A 5 2.46 3.36 -1.56
C PHE A 5 3.37 2.99 -2.73
N GLY A 6 2.83 2.18 -3.66
CA GLY A 6 3.54 1.78 -4.87
C GLY A 6 2.66 0.99 -5.82
N GLN A 7 3.13 0.85 -7.05
CA GLN A 7 2.49 0.00 -8.06
C GLN A 7 3.09 -1.40 -8.04
N PHE A 8 2.24 -2.41 -8.18
CA PHE A 8 2.61 -3.82 -8.12
C PHE A 8 1.91 -4.60 -9.23
N GLU A 9 2.59 -5.63 -9.73
CA GLU A 9 1.99 -6.62 -10.62
C GLU A 9 1.18 -7.63 -9.78
N PRO A 10 -0.12 -7.81 -10.04
CA PRO A 10 -0.93 -8.77 -9.32
C PRO A 10 -0.48 -10.21 -9.55
N THR A 11 -0.49 -11.03 -8.49
CA THR A 11 -0.27 -12.47 -8.63
C THR A 11 -1.59 -13.21 -8.90
N THR A 12 -1.52 -14.53 -9.13
CA THR A 12 -2.68 -15.38 -9.42
C THR A 12 -3.72 -15.43 -8.29
N GLY A 13 -3.42 -14.92 -7.10
CA GLY A 13 -4.38 -14.81 -5.99
C GLY A 13 -5.30 -13.59 -6.09
N TYR A 14 -4.91 -12.55 -6.82
CA TYR A 14 -5.65 -11.30 -6.91
C TYR A 14 -7.06 -11.41 -7.53
N PRO A 15 -7.32 -12.24 -8.56
CA PRO A 15 -8.66 -12.39 -9.15
C PRO A 15 -9.77 -12.71 -8.13
N ALA A 16 -9.44 -13.31 -6.98
CA ALA A 16 -10.41 -13.61 -5.93
C ALA A 16 -11.00 -12.36 -5.24
N ILE A 17 -10.26 -11.24 -5.23
CA ILE A 17 -10.69 -9.97 -4.60
C ILE A 17 -10.80 -8.81 -5.62
N GLN A 18 -10.45 -9.05 -6.88
CA GLN A 18 -10.32 -8.04 -7.92
C GLN A 18 -11.59 -7.19 -8.10
N ASN A 19 -12.77 -7.80 -8.14
CA ASN A 19 -14.01 -7.04 -8.31
C ASN A 19 -14.25 -6.05 -7.16
N GLU A 20 -13.94 -6.45 -5.93
CA GLU A 20 -14.03 -5.56 -4.76
C GLU A 20 -13.02 -4.42 -4.88
N CYS A 21 -11.78 -4.73 -5.27
CA CYS A 21 -10.71 -3.75 -5.44
C CYS A 21 -10.98 -2.74 -6.56
N ARG A 22 -11.76 -3.09 -7.60
CA ARG A 22 -12.15 -2.20 -8.71
C ARG A 22 -13.40 -1.36 -8.42
N THR A 23 -14.33 -1.89 -7.64
CA THR A 23 -15.67 -1.28 -7.46
C THR A 23 -15.84 -0.57 -6.13
N ASN A 24 -15.02 -0.90 -5.12
CA ASN A 24 -15.08 -0.33 -3.80
C ASN A 24 -13.74 0.24 -3.35
N HIS A 25 -13.49 1.49 -3.72
CA HIS A 25 -12.31 2.25 -3.27
C HIS A 25 -12.53 2.98 -1.92
N PHE A 26 -13.77 3.00 -1.41
CA PHE A 26 -14.12 3.76 -0.21
C PHE A 26 -13.89 2.97 1.07
N ASN A 27 -14.28 1.69 1.09
CA ASN A 27 -14.19 0.87 2.30
C ASN A 27 -13.88 -0.60 1.99
N GLN A 28 -12.61 -0.97 2.07
CA GLN A 28 -12.12 -2.33 1.83
C GLN A 28 -11.90 -3.14 3.13
N SER A 29 -12.47 -2.71 4.26
CA SER A 29 -12.27 -3.38 5.56
C SER A 29 -12.69 -4.86 5.58
N GLY A 30 -13.67 -5.24 4.74
CA GLY A 30 -14.11 -6.63 4.58
C GLY A 30 -13.06 -7.57 3.99
N LEU A 31 -12.02 -7.04 3.32
CA LEU A 31 -10.93 -7.84 2.74
C LEU A 31 -9.87 -8.26 3.76
N ALA A 32 -9.87 -7.68 4.96
CA ALA A 32 -8.90 -7.98 6.04
C ALA A 32 -7.43 -7.97 5.55
N LEU A 33 -7.08 -6.98 4.73
CA LEU A 33 -5.78 -6.88 4.08
C LEU A 33 -4.65 -6.65 5.08
N SER A 34 -3.49 -7.24 4.80
CA SER A 34 -2.23 -7.01 5.51
C SER A 34 -1.07 -7.02 4.53
N VAL A 35 0.03 -6.33 4.86
CA VAL A 35 1.25 -6.34 4.07
C VAL A 35 2.37 -7.03 4.85
N LYS A 36 3.18 -7.80 4.13
CA LYS A 36 4.37 -8.45 4.68
C LYS A 36 5.59 -8.11 3.84
N THR A 37 6.75 -8.05 4.48
CA THR A 37 8.04 -7.99 3.78
C THR A 37 8.32 -9.33 3.10
N GLU A 38 9.32 -9.38 2.21
CA GLU A 38 9.78 -10.63 1.60
C GLU A 38 10.21 -11.68 2.64
N ALA A 39 10.73 -11.24 3.79
CA ALA A 39 11.08 -12.11 4.91
C ALA A 39 9.86 -12.60 5.71
N GLY A 40 8.64 -12.24 5.31
CA GLY A 40 7.39 -12.64 5.95
C GLY A 40 6.98 -11.80 7.17
N LEU A 41 7.71 -10.74 7.49
CA LEU A 41 7.37 -9.84 8.60
C LEU A 41 6.15 -9.01 8.25
N VAL A 42 5.10 -9.06 9.08
CA VAL A 42 3.91 -8.23 8.93
C VAL A 42 4.25 -6.78 9.25
N ILE A 43 3.91 -5.86 8.33
CA ILE A 43 4.02 -4.43 8.54
C ILE A 43 2.81 -3.97 9.37
N PRO A 44 2.99 -3.46 10.60
CA PRO A 44 1.89 -2.91 11.36
C PRO A 44 1.36 -1.64 10.69
N SER A 45 0.04 -1.53 10.54
CA SER A 45 -0.63 -0.41 9.87
C SER A 45 -2.05 -0.24 10.38
N MET A 46 -2.62 0.95 10.24
CA MET A 46 -4.05 1.17 10.46
C MET A 46 -4.92 0.59 9.35
N GLY A 47 -4.41 0.53 8.13
CA GLY A 47 -5.16 0.01 7.00
C GLY A 47 -4.29 -0.18 5.76
N VAL A 48 -4.80 -1.02 4.86
CA VAL A 48 -4.25 -1.27 3.53
C VAL A 48 -5.36 -1.06 2.52
N ALA A 49 -5.07 -0.34 1.45
CA ALA A 49 -5.98 -0.12 0.34
C ALA A 49 -5.33 -0.60 -0.96
N ILE A 50 -6.15 -1.19 -1.83
CA ILE A 50 -5.77 -1.56 -3.20
C ILE A 50 -6.65 -0.73 -4.14
N LEU A 51 -6.01 0.00 -5.06
CA LEU A 51 -6.69 0.71 -6.13
C LEU A 51 -6.36 0.01 -7.45
N ASP A 52 -7.39 -0.48 -8.13
CA ASP A 52 -7.28 -1.12 -9.43
C ASP A 52 -8.09 -0.33 -10.45
N TYR A 53 -7.38 0.51 -11.19
CA TYR A 53 -7.92 1.30 -12.29
C TYR A 53 -7.64 0.65 -13.66
N ALA A 54 -7.24 -0.62 -13.69
CA ALA A 54 -6.55 -1.20 -14.83
C ALA A 54 -7.41 -1.43 -16.10
N GLU A 55 -8.74 -1.25 -16.02
CA GLU A 55 -9.57 -1.12 -17.23
C GLU A 55 -9.15 0.09 -18.11
N GLU A 56 -8.46 1.08 -17.54
CA GLU A 56 -8.13 2.34 -18.22
C GLU A 56 -6.63 2.48 -18.59
N LEU A 57 -5.74 1.64 -18.04
CA LEU A 57 -4.29 1.81 -18.14
C LEU A 57 -3.56 0.46 -18.27
N LEU A 58 -2.82 0.28 -19.36
CA LEU A 58 -1.80 -0.76 -19.48
C LEU A 58 -0.46 -0.24 -18.92
N PRO A 59 0.33 -1.03 -18.18
CA PRO A 59 0.10 -2.43 -17.78
C PRO A 59 -0.93 -2.59 -16.65
N ASP A 60 -1.45 -3.81 -16.50
CA ASP A 60 -2.50 -4.26 -15.55
C ASP A 60 -2.00 -4.25 -14.08
N CYS A 61 -1.44 -3.13 -13.66
CA CYS A 61 -0.87 -2.91 -12.33
C CYS A 61 -1.95 -2.43 -11.35
N ILE A 62 -1.74 -2.77 -10.08
CA ILE A 62 -2.53 -2.24 -8.96
C ILE A 62 -1.67 -1.29 -8.12
N GLU A 63 -2.28 -0.25 -7.59
CA GLU A 63 -1.65 0.57 -6.57
C GLU A 63 -2.02 0.02 -5.19
N ILE A 64 -1.02 -0.13 -4.33
CA ILE A 64 -1.21 -0.52 -2.94
C ILE A 64 -0.78 0.63 -2.05
N SER A 65 -1.62 1.01 -1.10
CA SER A 65 -1.34 2.03 -0.09
C SER A 65 -1.43 1.44 1.31
N ILE A 66 -0.41 1.69 2.13
CA ILE A 66 -0.33 1.29 3.54
C ILE A 66 -0.42 2.54 4.39
N LEU A 67 -1.48 2.62 5.20
CA LEU A 67 -1.83 3.80 5.96
C LEU A 67 -1.53 3.60 7.44
N GLY A 68 -0.92 4.61 8.07
CA GLY A 68 -0.75 4.65 9.51
C GLY A 68 0.31 3.67 10.04
N ILE A 69 1.45 3.55 9.33
CA ILE A 69 2.59 2.75 9.80
C ILE A 69 3.20 3.43 11.04
N PRO A 70 3.47 2.70 12.13
CA PRO A 70 4.16 3.24 13.30
C PRO A 70 5.51 3.86 12.94
N THR A 71 5.86 4.99 13.55
CA THR A 71 7.04 5.80 13.18
C THR A 71 8.34 4.99 13.16
N ALA A 72 8.61 4.21 14.22
CA ALA A 72 9.83 3.40 14.29
C ALA A 72 9.95 2.41 13.12
N PHE A 73 8.84 1.77 12.74
CA PHE A 73 8.79 0.84 11.62
C PHE A 73 8.93 1.60 10.29
N TYR A 74 8.28 2.76 10.15
CA TYR A 74 8.34 3.54 8.93
C TYR A 74 9.75 4.08 8.65
N GLU A 75 10.46 4.55 9.67
CA GLU A 75 11.83 5.06 9.56
C GLU A 75 12.82 3.96 9.17
N GLU A 76 12.64 2.74 9.69
CA GLU A 76 13.48 1.59 9.38
C GLU A 76 13.32 1.14 7.91
N PHE A 77 12.08 1.00 7.43
CA PHE A 77 11.81 0.42 6.11
C PHE A 77 11.76 1.46 4.97
N PHE A 78 11.50 2.73 5.28
CA PHE A 78 11.38 3.80 4.28
C PHE A 78 12.27 5.03 4.58
N PRO A 79 13.59 4.84 4.87
CA PRO A 79 14.45 5.93 5.32
C PRO A 79 14.58 7.06 4.30
N ALA A 80 14.59 6.73 3.00
CA ALA A 80 14.66 7.72 1.92
C ALA A 80 13.43 8.65 1.89
N HIS A 81 12.23 8.12 2.21
CA HIS A 81 11.02 8.93 2.30
C HIS A 81 11.10 9.90 3.47
N VAL A 82 11.55 9.43 4.63
CA VAL A 82 11.72 10.25 5.83
C VAL A 82 12.70 11.40 5.58
N ILE A 83 13.85 11.12 4.97
CA ILE A 83 14.85 12.14 4.61
C ILE A 83 14.22 13.18 3.67
N LYS A 84 13.54 12.73 2.61
CA LYS A 84 12.90 13.62 1.64
C LYS A 84 11.85 14.53 2.30
N TYR A 85 11.01 13.99 3.18
CA TYR A 85 9.99 14.79 3.88
C TYR A 85 10.61 15.78 4.88
N ALA A 86 11.65 15.38 5.61
CA ALA A 86 12.36 16.29 6.51
C ALA A 86 12.93 17.50 5.74
N HIS A 87 13.47 17.29 4.54
CA HIS A 87 13.94 18.38 3.68
C HIS A 87 12.80 19.26 3.14
N GLN A 88 11.64 18.69 2.84
CA GLN A 88 10.48 19.46 2.36
C GLN A 88 9.88 20.35 3.44
N LEU A 89 9.82 19.87 4.69
CA LEU A 89 9.24 20.57 5.84
C LEU A 89 10.20 21.59 6.50
N ALA A 90 11.49 21.53 6.18
CA ALA A 90 12.50 22.49 6.64
C ALA A 90 12.58 23.77 5.78
N ARG A 91 11.69 23.91 4.78
CA ARG A 91 11.49 25.12 3.96
C ARG A 91 10.23 25.85 4.41
#